data_AF-A0A377XQL5-F1
#
_entry.id   AF-A0A377XQL5-F1
#
_cell.length_a   1.000
_cell.length_b   1.000
_cell.length_c   1.000
_cell.angle_alpha   90.00
_cell.angle_beta   90.00
_cell.angle_gamma   90.00
#
_symmetry.space_group_name_H-M   'P 1'
#
loop_
_entity.id
_entity.type
_entity.pdbx_description
1 polymer ?
#
loop_
_entity_poly.entity_id
_entity_poly.type
_entity_poly.pdbx_seq_one_letter_code
_entity_poly.pdbx_strand_id
1 'polypeptide(L)'
;MTRGKALPKENQAKAMITMWSSLKSHFGCSYKEINDDQFTEALSIAARVPLEGEFLGKQETLPAPKFDVNIPLQWWIDNNPLVRSGNLSFGRGCTAPALDVTMEMLCGDNSTSAAIRLINVLEEAGFDVSAPKAEIVAMRKHLGNVEYGMKAIADACRRAGNKTISFRGGKAEYVIG
;
A
#
# COMPACT_ATOMS: atom_id res chain seq x y z
N MET A 1 -32.11 -26.14 -15.14
CA MET A 1 -31.98 -24.92 -15.95
C MET A 1 -30.92 -25.15 -17.01
N THR A 2 -31.11 -24.71 -18.26
CA THR A 2 -30.13 -24.89 -19.35
C THR A 2 -29.23 -23.66 -19.47
N ARG A 3 -27.94 -23.83 -19.83
CA ARG A 3 -26.94 -22.75 -19.94
C ARG A 3 -27.42 -21.55 -20.78
N GLY A 4 -28.13 -21.80 -21.87
CA GLY A 4 -28.71 -20.74 -22.70
C GLY A 4 -29.74 -19.85 -22.00
N LYS A 5 -30.43 -20.33 -20.95
CA LYS A 5 -31.40 -19.54 -20.17
C LYS A 5 -30.75 -18.70 -19.06
N ALA A 6 -29.49 -18.98 -18.72
CA ALA A 6 -28.72 -18.22 -17.73
C ALA A 6 -28.11 -16.93 -18.31
N LEU A 7 -28.10 -16.79 -19.64
CA LEU A 7 -27.63 -15.60 -20.34
C LEU A 7 -28.67 -14.47 -20.34
N PRO A 8 -28.27 -13.20 -20.54
CA PRO A 8 -29.19 -12.08 -20.77
C PRO A 8 -30.19 -12.40 -21.89
N LYS A 9 -31.46 -11.97 -21.75
CA LYS A 9 -32.59 -12.33 -22.66
C LYS A 9 -32.27 -12.16 -24.15
N GLU A 10 -31.50 -11.13 -24.49
CA GLU A 10 -31.00 -10.82 -25.83
C GLU A 10 -30.07 -11.89 -26.42
N ASN A 11 -29.28 -12.59 -25.59
CA ASN A 11 -28.30 -13.58 -26.03
C ASN A 11 -28.81 -15.03 -25.90
N GLN A 12 -29.94 -15.25 -25.22
CA GLN A 12 -30.50 -16.59 -25.00
C GLN A 12 -30.86 -17.31 -26.30
N ALA A 13 -31.52 -16.60 -27.23
CA ALA A 13 -31.94 -17.17 -28.50
C ALA A 13 -30.72 -17.60 -29.34
N LYS A 14 -29.71 -16.73 -29.43
CA LYS A 14 -28.47 -17.00 -30.17
C LYS A 14 -27.71 -18.19 -29.56
N ALA A 15 -27.61 -18.26 -28.23
CA ALA A 15 -26.97 -19.36 -27.53
C ALA A 15 -27.67 -20.72 -27.75
N MET A 16 -29.01 -20.75 -27.73
CA MET A 16 -29.78 -21.97 -28.00
C MET A 16 -29.62 -22.44 -29.45
N ILE A 17 -29.62 -21.51 -30.41
CA ILE A 17 -29.40 -21.81 -31.83
C ILE A 17 -28.00 -22.40 -32.04
N THR A 18 -26.96 -21.83 -31.42
CA THR A 18 -25.59 -22.36 -31.51
C THR A 18 -25.50 -23.77 -30.94
N MET A 19 -26.06 -24.02 -29.76
CA MET A 19 -26.11 -25.37 -29.16
C MET A 19 -26.80 -26.38 -30.08
N TRP A 20 -27.97 -26.04 -30.62
CA TRP A 20 -28.72 -26.94 -31.50
C TRP A 20 -28.03 -27.17 -32.84
N SER A 21 -27.37 -26.15 -33.39
CA SER A 21 -26.60 -26.28 -34.61
C SER A 21 -25.38 -27.19 -34.42
N SER A 22 -24.69 -27.11 -33.28
CA SER A 22 -23.58 -28.02 -32.95
C SER A 22 -24.04 -29.47 -32.78
N LEU A 23 -25.17 -29.68 -32.10
CA LEU A 23 -25.77 -31.02 -31.98
C LEU A 23 -26.16 -31.58 -33.35
N LYS A 24 -26.85 -30.78 -34.17
CA LYS A 24 -27.26 -31.18 -35.52
C LYS A 24 -26.06 -31.49 -36.42
N SER A 25 -24.97 -30.73 -36.31
CA SER A 25 -23.75 -30.99 -37.07
C SER A 25 -23.05 -32.28 -36.64
N HIS A 26 -23.16 -32.67 -35.37
CA HIS A 26 -22.49 -33.87 -34.85
C HIS A 26 -23.30 -35.14 -35.13
N PHE A 27 -24.62 -35.10 -34.92
CA PHE A 27 -25.50 -36.26 -35.06
C PHE A 27 -26.16 -36.38 -36.44
N GLY A 28 -26.11 -35.33 -37.26
CA GLY A 28 -26.76 -35.29 -38.58
C GLY A 28 -28.30 -35.23 -38.54
N CYS A 29 -28.91 -35.34 -37.36
CA CYS A 29 -30.35 -35.30 -37.12
C CYS A 29 -30.76 -34.12 -36.24
N SER A 30 -32.07 -33.89 -36.12
CA SER A 30 -32.59 -32.88 -35.19
C SER A 30 -32.38 -33.33 -33.73
N TYR A 31 -32.27 -32.39 -32.79
CA TYR A 31 -32.09 -32.71 -31.37
C TYR A 31 -33.21 -33.58 -30.76
N LYS A 32 -34.37 -33.65 -31.43
CA LYS A 32 -35.52 -34.49 -31.03
C LYS A 32 -35.42 -35.94 -31.49
N GLU A 33 -34.48 -36.23 -32.38
CA GLU A 33 -34.29 -37.53 -33.04
C GLU A 33 -32.99 -38.20 -32.58
N ILE A 34 -32.31 -37.62 -31.58
CA ILE A 34 -31.13 -38.20 -30.95
C ILE A 34 -31.60 -39.39 -30.09
N ASN A 35 -30.98 -40.55 -30.31
CA ASN A 35 -31.30 -41.76 -29.56
C ASN A 35 -30.90 -41.59 -28.08
N ASP A 36 -31.66 -42.20 -27.18
CA ASP A 36 -31.51 -42.06 -25.73
C ASP A 36 -30.11 -42.48 -25.25
N ASP A 37 -29.52 -43.48 -25.91
CA ASP A 37 -28.17 -43.99 -25.64
C ASP A 37 -27.07 -42.94 -25.91
N GLN A 38 -27.38 -41.89 -26.68
CA GLN A 38 -26.44 -40.83 -27.08
C GLN A 38 -26.64 -39.51 -26.31
N PHE A 39 -27.58 -39.45 -25.35
CA PHE A 39 -27.83 -38.22 -24.60
C PHE A 39 -26.64 -37.72 -23.80
N THR A 40 -25.84 -38.63 -23.23
CA THR A 40 -24.63 -38.26 -22.48
C THR A 40 -23.62 -37.55 -23.37
N GLU A 41 -23.49 -38.01 -24.62
CA GLU A 41 -22.63 -37.41 -25.62
C GLU A 41 -23.17 -36.06 -26.09
N ALA A 42 -24.48 -35.98 -26.35
CA ALA A 42 -25.15 -34.72 -26.68
C ALA A 42 -24.98 -33.66 -25.57
N LEU A 43 -25.10 -34.06 -24.29
CA LEU A 43 -24.89 -33.16 -23.16
C LEU A 43 -23.44 -32.69 -23.06
N SER A 44 -22.48 -33.59 -23.28
CA SER A 44 -21.05 -33.27 -23.32
C SER A 44 -20.71 -32.26 -24.41
N ILE A 45 -21.31 -32.41 -25.60
CA ILE A 45 -21.15 -31.47 -26.71
C ILE A 45 -21.73 -30.11 -26.34
N ALA A 46 -23.00 -30.05 -25.89
CA ALA A 46 -23.64 -28.80 -25.47
C ALA A 46 -22.92 -28.11 -24.29
N ALA A 47 -22.22 -28.88 -23.44
CA ALA A 47 -21.38 -28.37 -22.36
C ALA A 47 -20.05 -27.75 -22.86
N ARG A 48 -19.57 -28.11 -24.04
CA ARG A 48 -18.32 -27.60 -24.61
C ARG A 48 -18.50 -26.47 -25.63
N VAL A 49 -19.72 -26.27 -26.14
CA VAL A 49 -20.01 -25.18 -27.08
C VAL A 49 -19.70 -23.83 -26.42
N PRO A 50 -18.78 -23.03 -26.99
CA PRO A 50 -18.54 -21.67 -26.52
C PRO A 50 -19.75 -20.79 -26.89
N LEU A 51 -20.37 -20.15 -25.90
CA LEU A 51 -21.50 -19.25 -26.12
C LEU A 51 -21.05 -17.80 -26.01
N GLU A 52 -21.53 -16.97 -26.94
CA GLU A 52 -21.40 -15.53 -26.80
C GLU A 52 -22.16 -15.04 -25.57
N GLY A 53 -21.47 -14.35 -24.65
CA GLY A 53 -22.01 -13.86 -23.38
C GLY A 53 -21.65 -14.70 -22.14
N GLU A 54 -21.07 -15.89 -22.29
CA GLU A 54 -20.46 -16.65 -21.17
C GLU A 54 -19.02 -16.22 -20.85
N PHE A 55 -18.42 -15.40 -21.72
CA PHE A 55 -17.08 -14.90 -21.53
C PHE A 55 -17.06 -13.77 -20.50
N LEU A 56 -17.05 -14.15 -19.22
CA LEU A 56 -16.52 -13.30 -18.17
C LEU A 56 -15.01 -13.21 -18.43
N GLY A 57 -14.59 -12.24 -19.25
CA GLY A 57 -13.17 -11.95 -19.45
C GLY A 57 -12.46 -11.85 -18.10
N LYS A 58 -11.12 -12.08 -18.09
CA LYS A 58 -10.28 -11.84 -16.90
C LYS A 58 -10.80 -10.61 -16.17
N GLN A 59 -11.20 -10.78 -14.91
CA GLN A 59 -11.65 -9.70 -14.06
C GLN A 59 -10.77 -8.47 -14.32
N GLU A 60 -11.36 -7.42 -14.90
CA GLU A 60 -10.63 -6.18 -15.12
C GLU A 60 -10.07 -5.78 -13.77
N THR A 61 -8.75 -5.60 -13.70
CA THR A 61 -8.06 -5.11 -12.51
C THR A 61 -8.90 -3.99 -11.94
N LEU A 62 -9.38 -4.16 -10.69
CA LEU A 62 -10.14 -3.14 -9.97
C LEU A 62 -9.49 -1.79 -10.26
N PRO A 63 -10.26 -0.73 -10.58
CA PRO A 63 -9.68 0.56 -10.90
C PRO A 63 -8.71 0.90 -9.77
N ALA A 64 -7.42 1.00 -10.11
CA ALA A 64 -6.39 1.32 -9.13
C ALA A 64 -6.90 2.54 -8.35
N PRO A 65 -6.88 2.50 -7.01
CA PRO A 65 -7.29 3.65 -6.20
C PRO A 65 -6.63 4.89 -6.80
N LYS A 66 -7.42 5.89 -7.19
CA LYS A 66 -6.87 7.16 -7.69
C LYS A 66 -6.03 7.75 -6.56
N PHE A 67 -4.72 7.56 -6.65
CA PHE A 67 -3.77 7.92 -5.63
C PHE A 67 -3.36 9.38 -5.85
N ASP A 68 -4.15 10.31 -5.30
CA ASP A 68 -3.83 11.74 -5.30
C ASP A 68 -3.05 12.08 -4.03
N VAL A 69 -1.72 11.99 -4.11
CA VAL A 69 -0.84 12.30 -2.99
C VAL A 69 0.07 13.47 -3.33
N ASN A 70 -0.20 14.60 -2.67
CA ASN A 70 0.59 15.82 -2.78
C ASN A 70 1.12 16.22 -1.39
N ILE A 71 2.34 15.79 -1.08
CA ILE A 71 3.04 16.10 0.18
C ILE A 71 4.36 16.82 -0.16
N PRO A 72 4.31 18.09 -0.62
CA PRO A 72 5.50 18.87 -0.94
C PRO A 72 6.21 19.31 0.33
N LEU A 73 7.48 19.74 0.22
CA LEU A 73 8.24 20.28 1.36
C LEU A 73 7.51 21.44 2.05
N GLN A 74 6.82 22.29 1.27
CA GLN A 74 6.02 23.39 1.81
C GLN A 74 4.89 22.90 2.73
N TRP A 75 4.23 21.80 2.39
CA TRP A 75 3.21 21.20 3.25
C TRP A 75 3.82 20.83 4.61
N TRP A 76 5.03 20.27 4.61
CA TRP A 76 5.67 19.88 5.86
C TRP A 76 6.02 21.09 6.72
N ILE A 77 6.55 22.15 6.13
CA ILE A 77 6.83 23.43 6.80
C ILE A 77 5.53 24.02 7.40
N ASP A 78 4.43 24.01 6.66
CA ASP A 78 3.17 24.61 7.12
C ASP A 78 2.52 23.81 8.26
N ASN A 79 2.69 22.48 8.28
CA ASN A 79 2.08 21.56 9.25
C ASN A 79 3.02 21.16 10.41
N ASN A 80 4.27 21.61 10.40
CA ASN A 80 5.22 21.39 11.48
C ASN A 80 5.76 22.76 11.97
N PRO A 81 5.18 23.32 13.04
CA PRO A 81 5.57 24.63 13.57
C PRO A 81 7.06 24.73 13.92
N LEU A 82 7.67 23.64 14.38
CA LEU A 82 9.09 23.60 14.75
C LEU A 82 9.99 23.69 13.52
N VAL A 83 9.68 22.93 12.46
CA VAL A 83 10.38 22.99 11.17
C VAL A 83 10.28 24.40 10.59
N ARG A 84 9.09 25.01 10.67
CA ARG A 84 8.86 26.39 10.24
C ARG A 84 9.73 27.37 11.02
N SER A 85 9.65 27.38 12.36
CA SER A 85 10.39 28.33 13.19
C SER A 85 11.90 28.20 13.05
N GLY A 86 12.42 26.98 12.93
CA GLY A 86 13.85 26.73 12.78
C GLY A 86 14.43 27.12 11.43
N ASN A 87 13.58 27.21 10.40
CA ASN A 87 14.00 27.52 9.04
C ASN A 87 13.57 28.92 8.57
N LEU A 88 13.02 29.76 9.46
CA LEU A 88 12.61 31.15 9.14
C LEU A 88 13.77 32.02 8.64
N SER A 89 15.01 31.70 9.04
CA SER A 89 16.25 32.38 8.66
C SER A 89 16.84 31.91 7.33
N PHE A 90 16.41 30.75 6.81
CA PHE A 90 16.84 30.24 5.53
C PHE A 90 15.89 30.77 4.45
N GLY A 91 16.40 31.63 3.58
CA GLY A 91 15.62 32.25 2.50
C GLY A 91 14.90 31.21 1.63
N ARG A 92 13.94 31.68 0.83
CA ARG A 92 12.99 30.94 -0.06
C ARG A 92 13.56 29.85 -1.00
N GLY A 93 14.83 29.46 -0.89
CA GLY A 93 15.39 28.27 -1.53
C GLY A 93 15.10 27.01 -0.71
N CYS A 94 13.85 26.57 -0.70
CA CYS A 94 13.45 25.33 -0.01
C CYS A 94 13.73 24.11 -0.90
N THR A 95 15.00 23.77 -1.10
CA THR A 95 15.43 22.48 -1.64
C THR A 95 16.14 21.69 -0.54
N ALA A 96 16.00 20.36 -0.58
CA ALA A 96 16.54 19.41 0.41
C ALA A 96 18.00 19.62 0.87
N PRO A 97 18.94 20.18 0.08
CA PRO A 97 20.33 20.37 0.52
C PRO A 97 20.57 21.41 1.63
N ALA A 98 19.58 22.24 1.99
CA ALA A 98 19.77 23.37 2.92
C ALA A 98 18.79 23.38 4.12
N LEU A 99 17.99 22.33 4.30
CA LEU A 99 17.03 22.27 5.39
C LEU A 99 17.72 21.77 6.66
N ASP A 100 17.93 22.65 7.63
CA ASP A 100 18.44 22.26 8.93
C ASP A 100 17.26 21.75 9.77
N VAL A 101 17.28 20.45 10.09
CA VAL A 101 16.21 19.78 10.83
C VAL A 101 16.79 19.27 12.13
N THR A 102 16.41 19.90 13.23
CA THR A 102 16.79 19.42 14.57
C THR A 102 16.05 18.14 14.92
N MET A 103 16.54 17.43 15.94
CA MET A 103 15.87 16.23 16.42
C MET A 103 14.42 16.50 16.86
N GLU A 104 14.17 17.61 17.54
CA GLU A 104 12.82 17.99 17.96
C GLU A 104 11.90 18.21 16.76
N MET A 105 12.39 18.83 15.69
CA MET A 105 11.62 19.02 14.45
C MET A 105 11.27 17.69 13.76
N LEU A 106 12.17 16.71 13.84
CA LEU A 106 11.98 15.41 13.22
C LEU A 106 11.09 14.50 14.09
N CYS A 107 11.40 14.37 15.38
CA CYS A 107 10.90 13.32 16.27
C CYS A 107 10.16 13.81 17.53
N GLY A 108 10.03 15.12 17.75
CA GLY A 108 9.35 15.68 18.93
C GLY A 108 7.86 15.33 19.03
N ASP A 109 7.29 15.49 20.22
CA ASP A 109 5.90 15.12 20.54
C ASP A 109 4.85 15.84 19.68
N ASN A 110 5.16 17.05 19.22
CA ASN A 110 4.30 17.86 18.35
C ASN A 110 4.73 17.84 16.87
N SER A 111 5.65 16.94 16.49
CA SER A 111 6.26 16.95 15.15
C SER A 111 5.49 16.11 14.15
N THR A 112 4.91 16.78 13.17
CA THR A 112 4.30 16.15 12.00
C THR A 112 5.39 15.54 11.12
N SER A 113 5.30 14.24 10.84
CA SER A 113 6.22 13.52 9.94
C SER A 113 5.62 13.38 8.55
N ALA A 114 6.29 13.93 7.53
CA ALA A 114 5.88 13.78 6.14
C ALA A 114 5.87 12.31 5.68
N ALA A 115 6.83 11.51 6.14
CA ALA A 115 6.93 10.10 5.78
C ALA A 115 5.79 9.26 6.42
N ILE A 116 5.48 9.48 7.70
CA ILE A 116 4.32 8.82 8.33
C ILE A 116 3.01 9.26 7.67
N ARG A 117 2.89 10.54 7.27
CA ARG A 117 1.71 11.01 6.53
C ARG A 117 1.53 10.26 5.21
N LEU A 118 2.60 10.10 4.43
CA LEU A 118 2.56 9.33 3.19
C LEU A 118 2.11 7.88 3.43
N ILE A 119 2.68 7.25 4.45
CA ILE A 119 2.33 5.88 4.84
C ILE A 119 0.85 5.79 5.22
N ASN A 120 0.33 6.71 6.03
CA ASN A 120 -1.08 6.70 6.42
C ASN A 120 -2.00 6.86 5.20
N VAL A 121 -1.64 7.70 4.22
CA VAL A 121 -2.42 7.85 2.99
C VAL A 121 -2.41 6.56 2.15
N LEU A 122 -1.28 5.84 2.12
CA LEU A 122 -1.21 4.52 1.47
C LEU A 122 -2.07 3.48 2.21
N GLU A 123 -2.07 3.50 3.54
CA GLU A 123 -2.90 2.62 4.38
C GLU A 123 -4.40 2.91 4.16
N GLU A 124 -4.81 4.18 4.11
CA GLU A 124 -6.18 4.62 3.80
C GLU A 124 -6.62 4.20 2.38
N ALA A 125 -5.68 4.16 1.44
CA ALA A 125 -5.91 3.68 0.08
C ALA A 125 -5.97 2.14 -0.02
N GLY A 126 -5.80 1.42 1.09
CA GLY A 126 -5.92 -0.04 1.17
C GLY A 126 -4.62 -0.80 0.87
N PHE A 127 -3.48 -0.12 0.79
CA PHE A 127 -2.18 -0.78 0.64
C PHE A 127 -1.64 -1.25 1.99
N ASP A 128 -1.05 -2.45 2.03
CA ASP A 128 -0.31 -2.90 3.20
C ASP A 128 1.05 -2.18 3.29
N VAL A 129 1.17 -1.31 4.28
CA VAL A 129 2.37 -0.52 4.59
C VAL A 129 2.86 -0.76 6.01
N SER A 130 2.49 -1.90 6.61
CA SER A 130 2.88 -2.27 7.98
C SER A 130 4.39 -2.27 8.20
N ALA A 131 5.17 -2.78 7.24
CA ALA A 131 6.63 -2.81 7.30
C ALA A 131 7.29 -1.42 7.34
N PRO A 132 7.09 -0.52 6.35
CA PRO A 132 7.70 0.82 6.39
C PRO A 132 7.19 1.66 7.56
N LYS A 133 5.95 1.45 8.01
CA LYS A 133 5.40 2.10 9.21
C LYS A 133 6.16 1.69 10.45
N ALA A 134 6.37 0.38 10.65
CA ALA A 134 7.11 -0.15 11.79
C ALA A 134 8.57 0.34 11.79
N GLU A 135 9.23 0.35 10.63
CA GLU A 135 10.61 0.82 10.48
C GLU A 135 10.77 2.29 10.89
N ILE A 136 9.95 3.19 10.35
CA ILE A 136 10.04 4.62 10.67
C ILE A 136 9.72 4.90 12.14
N VAL A 137 8.73 4.22 12.71
CA VAL A 137 8.40 4.34 14.13
C VAL A 137 9.57 3.86 15.00
N ALA A 138 10.20 2.74 14.65
CA ALA A 138 11.38 2.24 15.35
C ALA A 138 12.55 3.22 15.26
N MET A 139 12.84 3.76 14.07
CA MET A 139 13.87 4.78 13.87
C MET A 139 13.64 6.02 14.76
N ARG A 140 12.42 6.58 14.76
CA ARG A 140 12.08 7.74 15.58
C ARG A 140 12.27 7.47 17.07
N LYS A 141 11.90 6.27 17.53
CA LYS A 141 12.09 5.85 18.91
C LYS A 141 13.56 5.73 19.28
N HIS A 142 14.37 5.11 18.43
CA HIS A 142 15.81 5.01 18.64
C HIS A 142 16.48 6.38 18.68
N LEU A 143 16.08 7.25 17.77
CA LEU A 143 16.52 8.64 17.74
C LEU A 143 16.18 9.35 19.06
N GLY A 144 14.93 9.32 19.52
CA GLY A 144 14.53 9.92 20.80
C GLY A 144 15.31 9.38 22.01
N ASN A 145 15.60 8.07 22.03
CA ASN A 145 16.42 7.45 23.08
C ASN A 145 17.86 7.97 23.06
N VAL A 146 18.46 8.15 21.87
CA VAL A 146 19.80 8.70 21.71
C VAL A 146 19.85 10.15 22.18
N GLU A 147 18.85 10.97 21.83
CA GLU A 147 18.75 12.35 22.30
C GLU A 147 18.64 12.44 23.82
N TYR A 148 17.77 11.62 24.41
CA TYR A 148 17.63 11.54 25.87
C TYR A 148 18.95 11.13 26.55
N GLY A 149 19.62 10.10 26.01
CA GLY A 149 20.92 9.66 26.49
C GLY A 149 21.97 10.76 26.44
N MET A 150 22.06 11.49 25.32
CA MET A 150 22.99 12.62 25.18
C MET A 150 22.67 13.76 26.15
N LYS A 151 21.41 14.13 26.34
CA LYS A 151 20.98 15.13 27.33
C LYS A 151 21.39 14.70 28.75
N ALA A 152 21.18 13.44 29.10
CA ALA A 152 21.59 12.90 30.41
C ALA A 152 23.11 12.93 30.62
N ILE A 153 23.90 12.64 29.58
CA ILE A 153 25.36 12.74 29.60
C ILE A 153 25.78 14.19 29.78
N ALA A 154 25.23 15.12 28.98
CA ALA A 154 25.55 16.55 29.07
C ALA A 154 25.24 17.10 30.46
N ASP A 155 24.11 16.71 31.06
CA ASP A 155 23.74 17.07 32.42
C ASP A 155 24.68 16.45 33.47
N ALA A 156 25.13 15.21 33.27
CA ALA A 156 26.13 14.59 34.13
C ALA A 156 27.47 15.32 34.05
N CYS A 157 27.90 15.72 32.85
CA CYS A 157 29.10 16.54 32.66
C CYS A 157 28.97 17.89 33.37
N ARG A 158 27.83 18.58 33.21
CA ARG A 158 27.58 19.86 33.87
C ARG A 158 27.62 19.72 35.40
N ARG A 159 27.08 18.63 35.95
CA ARG A 159 27.13 18.35 37.40
C ARG A 159 28.52 17.94 37.91
N ALA A 160 29.30 17.25 37.09
CA ALA A 160 30.64 16.81 37.45
C ALA A 160 31.64 17.98 37.52
N GLY A 161 31.46 19.00 36.68
CA GLY A 161 32.43 20.11 36.56
C GLY A 161 33.79 19.55 36.13
N ASN A 162 34.83 19.79 36.93
CA ASN A 162 36.20 19.32 36.66
C ASN A 162 36.48 17.89 37.18
N LYS A 163 35.45 17.13 37.57
CA LYS A 163 35.61 15.77 38.10
C LYS A 163 35.53 14.72 36.98
N THR A 164 36.29 13.65 37.10
CA THR A 164 36.29 12.53 36.15
C THR A 164 34.92 11.85 36.07
N ILE A 165 34.43 11.65 34.85
CA ILE A 165 33.19 10.91 34.57
C ILE A 165 33.58 9.51 34.09
N SER A 166 32.96 8.49 34.69
CA SER A 166 33.15 7.09 34.30
C SER A 166 31.84 6.49 33.82
N PHE A 167 31.84 5.87 32.63
CA PHE A 167 30.70 5.19 32.07
C PHE A 167 30.80 3.68 32.37
N ARG A 168 29.76 3.07 32.97
CA ARG A 168 29.72 1.61 33.16
C ARG A 168 29.42 0.93 31.82
N GLY A 169 30.42 0.23 31.28
CA GLY A 169 30.28 -0.55 30.02
C GLY A 169 31.59 -0.69 29.24
N GLY A 170 32.55 0.20 29.49
CA GLY A 170 33.94 0.11 29.04
C GLY A 170 34.74 1.10 29.87
N LYS A 171 35.90 0.69 30.39
CA LYS A 171 36.81 1.59 31.11
C LYS A 171 37.35 2.62 30.11
N ALA A 172 36.63 3.71 29.92
CA ALA A 172 37.13 4.89 29.23
C ALA A 172 37.03 6.04 30.23
N GLU A 173 38.20 6.43 30.76
CA GLU A 173 38.34 7.61 31.59
C GLU A 173 38.45 8.82 30.65
N TYR A 174 37.53 9.77 30.79
CA TYR A 174 37.57 11.03 30.06
C TYR A 174 37.81 12.17 31.04
N VAL A 175 38.91 12.90 30.83
CA VAL A 175 39.22 14.15 31.53
C VAL A 175 38.70 15.28 30.66
N ILE A 176 37.69 16.00 31.14
CA ILE A 176 37.21 17.22 30.48
C ILE A 176 38.16 18.34 30.91
N GLY A 177 38.99 18.81 29.98
CA GLY A 177 39.90 19.94 30.15
C GLY A 177 39.25 21.27 29.79
#